data_AF-A0A673KQQ6-F1
#
_entry.id   AF-A0A673KQQ6-F1
#
_cell.length_a   1.000
_cell.length_b   1.000
_cell.length_c   1.000
_cell.angle_alpha   90.00
_cell.angle_beta   90.00
_cell.angle_gamma   90.00
#
_symmetry.space_group_name_H-M   'P 1'
#
loop_
_entity.id
_entity.type
_entity.pdbx_description
1 polymer ?
#
loop_
_entity_poly.entity_id
_entity_poly.type
_entity_poly.pdbx_seq_one_letter_code
_entity_poly.pdbx_strand_id
1 'polypeptide(L)'
;FYTPRFFCFCFLYQFIVFAFRYRVNVRLVDGNSRCAGRVEVLHRGQWGTVCDDYWDLADAAVVCRELDCGEPVDALGDAHFGPGTGPIWISYVVCTGSESTLKNCGTTGWSKSDCDHNEDAGVRCSGKLLHTVPHLNH
;
A
#
# COMPACT_ATOMS: atom_id res chain seq x y z
N PHE A 1 31.66 -17.87 42.26
CA PHE A 1 30.35 -18.46 41.93
C PHE A 1 29.60 -17.50 41.00
N TYR A 2 29.10 -18.07 39.90
CA TYR A 2 28.53 -17.49 38.68
C TYR A 2 27.57 -16.29 38.83
N THR A 3 27.72 -15.29 37.96
CA THR A 3 26.66 -14.43 37.37
C THR A 3 26.43 -14.92 35.91
N PRO A 4 25.30 -14.66 35.19
CA PRO A 4 24.48 -13.43 35.21
C PRO A 4 22.95 -13.52 34.93
N ARG A 5 22.26 -12.36 35.11
CA ARG A 5 21.12 -11.73 34.38
C ARG A 5 20.13 -12.61 33.60
N PHE A 6 18.81 -12.38 33.76
CA PHE A 6 17.76 -12.23 32.71
C PHE A 6 16.40 -12.00 33.41
N PHE A 7 15.39 -11.48 32.72
CA PHE A 7 14.11 -10.89 33.21
C PHE A 7 14.28 -9.44 33.69
N CYS A 8 13.80 -8.39 33.01
CA CYS A 8 12.56 -8.24 32.26
C CYS A 8 12.70 -7.14 31.17
N PHE A 9 13.03 -7.52 29.93
CA PHE A 9 13.08 -6.59 28.77
C PHE A 9 11.98 -6.89 27.71
N CYS A 10 11.01 -7.77 28.01
CA CYS A 10 10.05 -8.24 27.01
C CYS A 10 8.85 -7.29 26.82
N PHE A 11 8.43 -6.55 27.85
CA PHE A 11 7.24 -5.67 27.76
C PHE A 11 7.50 -4.38 26.98
N LEU A 12 8.67 -3.75 27.13
CA LEU A 12 9.03 -2.58 26.32
C LEU A 12 9.25 -2.94 24.85
N TYR A 13 9.78 -4.14 24.56
CA TYR A 13 9.93 -4.61 23.18
C TYR A 13 8.58 -4.88 22.52
N GLN A 14 7.60 -5.48 23.21
CA GLN A 14 6.24 -5.62 22.66
C GLN A 14 5.55 -4.28 22.43
N PHE A 15 5.70 -3.29 23.32
CA PHE A 15 5.17 -1.94 23.11
C PHE A 15 5.86 -1.20 21.96
N ILE A 16 7.18 -1.36 21.80
CA ILE A 16 7.92 -0.83 20.65
C ILE A 16 7.43 -1.54 19.38
N VAL A 17 7.33 -2.88 19.34
CA VAL A 17 6.79 -3.63 18.18
C VAL A 17 5.32 -3.26 17.88
N PHE A 18 4.49 -2.94 18.88
CA PHE A 18 3.11 -2.46 18.69
C PHE A 18 3.04 -1.01 18.21
N ALA A 19 3.96 -0.14 18.65
CA ALA A 19 4.11 1.24 18.20
C ALA A 19 4.77 1.34 16.81
N PHE A 20 5.59 0.35 16.45
CA PHE A 20 6.14 0.09 15.11
C PHE A 20 5.24 -0.82 14.27
N ARG A 21 3.93 -0.91 14.57
CA ARG A 21 2.98 -1.18 13.48
C ARG A 21 3.06 0.01 12.54
N TYR A 22 3.95 -0.09 11.56
CA TYR A 22 3.89 0.68 10.31
C TYR A 22 2.42 0.67 9.94
N ARG A 23 1.71 1.79 10.11
CA ARG A 23 0.29 1.84 9.80
C ARG A 23 0.23 1.90 8.28
N VAL A 24 0.42 0.75 7.66
CA VAL A 24 0.20 0.52 6.25
C VAL A 24 -1.26 0.88 6.04
N ASN A 25 -1.45 2.00 5.35
CA ASN A 25 -2.78 2.55 5.15
C ASN A 25 -3.36 2.11 3.81
N VAL A 26 -2.66 1.24 3.09
CA VAL A 26 -3.03 0.73 1.77
C VAL A 26 -3.01 -0.79 1.80
N ARG A 27 -3.92 -1.45 1.09
CA ARG A 27 -3.88 -2.90 0.88
C ARG A 27 -4.27 -3.24 -0.54
N LEU A 28 -3.79 -4.40 -1.00
CA LEU A 28 -4.23 -5.00 -2.25
C LEU A 28 -5.15 -6.18 -1.97
N VAL A 29 -6.28 -6.24 -2.66
CA VAL A 29 -7.29 -7.28 -2.51
C VAL A 29 -7.67 -7.87 -3.87
N ASP A 30 -8.18 -9.10 -3.87
CA ASP A 30 -8.71 -9.82 -5.04
C ASP A 30 -7.73 -10.01 -6.22
N GLY A 31 -6.42 -9.83 -5.98
CA GLY A 31 -5.38 -10.21 -6.93
C GLY A 31 -4.76 -11.58 -6.65
N ASN A 32 -4.06 -12.11 -7.65
CA ASN A 32 -3.44 -13.45 -7.59
C ASN A 32 -2.16 -13.51 -6.74
N SER A 33 -1.74 -12.41 -6.11
CA SER A 33 -0.55 -12.35 -5.25
C SER A 33 -0.66 -11.21 -4.23
N ARG A 34 0.22 -11.19 -3.23
CA ARG A 34 0.32 -10.06 -2.27
C ARG A 34 0.69 -8.71 -2.93
N CYS A 35 1.20 -8.74 -4.15
CA CYS A 35 1.72 -7.59 -4.89
C CYS A 35 0.88 -7.28 -6.14
N ALA A 36 -0.36 -7.76 -6.19
CA ALA A 36 -1.31 -7.41 -7.22
C ALA A 36 -2.71 -7.36 -6.62
N GLY A 37 -3.56 -6.44 -7.05
CA GLY A 37 -4.95 -6.36 -6.59
C GLY A 37 -5.54 -4.96 -6.70
N ARG A 38 -6.83 -4.86 -6.37
CA ARG A 38 -7.53 -3.59 -6.20
C ARG A 38 -6.92 -2.83 -5.03
N VAL A 39 -6.72 -1.52 -5.20
CA VAL A 39 -6.14 -0.65 -4.18
C VAL A 39 -7.22 -0.20 -3.22
N GLU A 40 -7.04 -0.50 -1.93
CA GLU A 40 -7.91 0.02 -0.88
C GLU A 40 -7.11 0.81 0.16
N VAL A 41 -7.66 1.92 0.62
CA VAL A 41 -7.04 2.82 1.59
C VAL A 41 -7.84 2.87 2.89
N LEU A 42 -7.16 2.81 4.03
CA LEU A 42 -7.77 2.96 5.33
C LEU A 42 -7.89 4.46 5.67
N HIS A 43 -9.11 4.99 5.68
CA HIS A 43 -9.38 6.36 6.09
C HIS A 43 -10.50 6.38 7.15
N ARG A 44 -10.31 7.14 8.24
CA ARG A 44 -11.27 7.24 9.36
C ARG A 44 -11.72 5.88 9.94
N GLY A 45 -10.84 4.88 9.93
CA GLY A 45 -11.12 3.55 10.47
C GLY A 45 -11.90 2.63 9.54
N GLN A 46 -12.17 3.04 8.31
CA GLN A 46 -12.88 2.25 7.29
C GLN A 46 -12.03 2.13 6.02
N TRP A 47 -12.01 0.93 5.45
CA TRP A 47 -11.43 0.68 4.13
C TRP A 47 -12.36 1.19 3.03
N GLY A 48 -11.77 1.74 1.99
CA GLY A 48 -12.47 2.19 0.80
C GLY A 48 -11.53 2.22 -0.39
N THR A 49 -12.07 2.34 -1.58
CA THR A 49 -11.35 2.17 -2.84
C THR A 49 -10.80 3.49 -3.36
N VAL A 50 -10.06 3.40 -4.47
CA VAL A 50 -9.48 4.53 -5.20
C VAL A 50 -10.07 4.51 -6.60
N CYS A 51 -10.55 5.65 -7.09
CA CYS A 51 -11.00 5.77 -8.48
C CYS A 51 -9.81 5.80 -9.46
N ASP A 52 -9.98 5.23 -10.65
CA ASP A 52 -8.97 5.13 -11.70
C ASP A 52 -8.81 6.39 -12.57
N ASP A 53 -9.62 7.43 -12.34
CA ASP A 53 -9.44 8.75 -12.93
C ASP A 53 -8.01 9.27 -12.69
N TYR A 54 -7.26 9.42 -13.78
CA TYR A 54 -5.84 9.81 -13.82
C TYR A 54 -4.86 8.82 -13.16
N TRP A 55 -5.32 7.62 -12.81
CA TRP A 55 -4.50 6.60 -12.19
C TRP A 55 -3.39 6.10 -13.12
N ASP A 56 -2.14 6.31 -12.73
CA ASP A 56 -0.99 6.02 -13.58
C ASP A 56 0.13 5.21 -12.89
N LEU A 57 1.21 4.97 -13.63
CA LEU A 57 2.36 4.21 -13.12
C LEU A 57 3.11 4.94 -12.00
N ALA A 58 3.05 6.27 -11.91
CA ALA A 58 3.65 7.01 -10.80
C ALA A 58 2.85 6.79 -9.51
N ASP A 59 1.52 6.74 -9.59
CA ASP A 59 0.66 6.38 -8.46
C ASP A 59 0.89 4.92 -8.04
N ALA A 60 0.94 4.00 -9.01
CA ALA A 60 1.25 2.60 -8.78
C ALA A 60 2.63 2.42 -8.13
N ALA A 61 3.64 3.23 -8.51
CA ALA A 61 4.97 3.20 -7.90
C ALA A 61 4.92 3.48 -6.39
N VAL A 62 4.11 4.46 -5.97
CA VAL A 62 3.93 4.80 -4.56
C VAL A 62 3.29 3.63 -3.82
N VAL A 63 2.25 3.00 -4.38
CA VAL A 63 1.59 1.82 -3.77
C VAL A 63 2.57 0.64 -3.66
N CYS A 64 3.28 0.31 -4.74
CA CYS A 64 4.21 -0.81 -4.77
C CYS A 64 5.37 -0.62 -3.80
N ARG A 65 5.83 0.62 -3.60
CA ARG A 65 6.84 0.96 -2.59
C ARG A 65 6.27 0.94 -1.18
N GLU A 66 5.09 1.51 -0.93
CA GLU A 66 4.45 1.51 0.39
C GLU A 66 4.21 0.09 0.92
N LEU A 67 3.99 -0.87 0.00
CA LEU A 67 3.74 -2.28 0.31
C LEU A 67 4.97 -3.19 0.23
N ASP A 68 6.16 -2.64 -0.04
CA ASP A 68 7.38 -3.43 -0.19
C ASP A 68 7.16 -4.56 -1.23
N CYS A 69 6.75 -4.15 -2.43
CA CYS A 69 6.39 -5.03 -3.55
C CYS A 69 7.23 -4.79 -4.83
N GLY A 70 8.26 -3.94 -4.74
CA GLY A 70 9.19 -3.65 -5.83
C GLY A 70 8.66 -2.58 -6.79
N GLU A 71 9.10 -2.66 -8.05
CA GLU A 71 8.69 -1.72 -9.10
C GLU A 71 7.24 -1.94 -9.57
N PRO A 72 6.53 -0.88 -10.00
CA PRO A 72 5.23 -1.00 -10.64
C PRO A 72 5.38 -1.66 -12.02
N VAL A 73 4.47 -2.59 -12.33
CA VAL A 73 4.37 -3.23 -13.64
C VAL A 73 3.18 -2.66 -14.40
N ASP A 74 2.03 -2.53 -13.72
CA ASP A 74 0.81 -1.96 -14.30
C ASP A 74 0.04 -1.12 -13.28
N ALA A 75 -0.55 -0.04 -13.78
CA ALA A 75 -1.66 0.69 -13.18
C ALA A 75 -2.92 0.27 -13.93
N LEU A 76 -3.91 -0.27 -13.22
CA LEU A 76 -5.09 -0.91 -13.80
C LEU A 76 -6.34 -0.16 -13.35
N GLY A 77 -7.28 0.07 -14.26
CA GLY A 77 -8.59 0.65 -13.98
C GLY A 77 -9.73 -0.33 -14.25
N ASP A 78 -10.92 0.19 -14.52
CA ASP A 78 -12.13 -0.53 -14.92
C ASP A 78 -12.48 -1.72 -14.01
N ALA A 79 -12.20 -1.57 -12.71
CA ALA A 79 -12.37 -2.60 -11.70
C ALA A 79 -11.76 -3.95 -12.13
N HIS A 80 -10.55 -3.93 -12.72
CA HIS A 80 -9.89 -5.13 -13.26
C HIS A 80 -9.79 -6.30 -12.24
N PHE A 81 -9.61 -5.99 -10.94
CA PHE A 81 -9.59 -6.99 -9.86
C PHE A 81 -10.97 -7.19 -9.20
N GLY A 82 -12.03 -6.80 -9.89
CA GLY A 82 -13.39 -6.75 -9.39
C GLY A 82 -13.71 -5.46 -8.63
N PRO A 83 -15.00 -5.07 -8.57
CA PRO A 83 -15.45 -3.91 -7.85
C PRO A 83 -15.30 -4.11 -6.34
N GLY A 84 -14.96 -3.05 -5.63
CA GLY A 84 -14.98 -3.00 -4.19
C GLY A 84 -16.39 -2.74 -3.65
N THR A 85 -16.43 -2.47 -2.35
CA THR A 85 -17.67 -2.08 -1.66
C THR A 85 -17.37 -0.98 -0.65
N GLY A 86 -18.34 -0.10 -0.43
CA GLY A 86 -18.25 0.96 0.56
C GLY A 86 -17.83 2.29 -0.05
N PRO A 87 -17.05 3.11 0.65
CA PRO A 87 -16.70 4.44 0.16
C PRO A 87 -15.58 4.38 -0.87
N ILE A 88 -15.64 5.26 -1.87
CA ILE A 88 -14.50 5.62 -2.71
C ILE A 88 -13.81 6.79 -2.00
N TRP A 89 -12.61 6.54 -1.48
CA TRP A 89 -11.94 7.51 -0.61
C TRP A 89 -11.18 8.58 -1.38
N ILE A 90 -10.56 8.21 -2.48
CA ILE A 90 -9.64 9.06 -3.24
C ILE A 90 -9.97 8.96 -4.73
N SER A 91 -9.92 10.11 -5.40
CA SER A 91 -10.03 10.26 -6.86
C SER A 91 -9.02 11.32 -7.32
N TYR A 92 -8.68 11.31 -8.61
CA TYR A 92 -7.70 12.23 -9.20
C TYR A 92 -6.38 12.22 -8.42
N VAL A 93 -5.80 11.03 -8.27
CA VAL A 93 -4.50 10.88 -7.62
C VAL A 93 -3.44 11.38 -8.60
N VAL A 94 -2.57 12.27 -8.12
CA VAL A 94 -1.44 12.78 -8.90
C VAL A 94 -0.20 12.69 -8.02
N CYS A 95 0.45 11.54 -8.05
CA CYS A 95 1.74 11.35 -7.42
C CYS A 95 2.88 11.82 -8.33
N THR A 96 3.99 12.26 -7.73
CA THR A 96 5.29 12.41 -8.41
C THR A 96 6.00 11.06 -8.57
N GLY A 97 5.55 10.03 -7.85
CA GLY A 97 6.16 8.70 -7.79
C GLY A 97 7.20 8.54 -6.67
N SER A 98 7.47 9.60 -5.90
CA SER A 98 8.48 9.64 -4.83
C SER A 98 7.90 9.68 -3.41
N GLU A 99 6.58 9.79 -3.30
CA GLU A 99 5.86 9.90 -2.04
C GLU A 99 6.00 8.63 -1.19
N SER A 100 6.08 8.79 0.13
CA SER A 100 6.18 7.64 1.03
C SER A 100 4.88 6.85 1.15
N THR A 101 3.73 7.49 0.92
CA THR A 101 2.41 6.84 1.00
C THR A 101 1.46 7.46 -0.01
N LEU A 102 0.47 6.70 -0.47
CA LEU A 102 -0.54 7.17 -1.43
C LEU A 102 -1.32 8.39 -0.91
N LYS A 103 -1.47 8.51 0.41
CA LYS A 103 -2.15 9.64 1.06
C LYS A 103 -1.43 10.97 0.93
N ASN A 104 -0.14 10.95 0.58
CA ASN A 104 0.69 12.14 0.46
C ASN A 104 0.73 12.69 -0.97
N CYS A 105 0.12 11.99 -1.93
CA CYS A 105 -0.01 12.47 -3.29
C CYS A 105 -1.03 13.62 -3.39
N GLY A 106 -0.94 14.41 -4.45
CA GLY A 106 -1.96 15.40 -4.76
C GLY A 106 -3.29 14.69 -5.03
N THR A 107 -4.39 15.19 -4.46
CA THR A 107 -5.76 14.66 -4.70
C THR A 107 -6.75 15.82 -4.71
N THR A 108 -7.88 15.67 -5.42
CA THR A 108 -8.95 16.69 -5.45
C THR A 108 -9.77 16.77 -4.14
N GLY A 109 -9.49 15.86 -3.20
CA GLY A 109 -10.05 15.82 -1.86
C GLY A 109 -10.68 14.47 -1.53
N TRP A 110 -10.65 14.09 -0.25
CA TRP A 110 -11.21 12.82 0.23
C TRP A 110 -12.73 12.77 0.05
N SER A 111 -13.24 11.63 -0.45
CA SER A 111 -14.67 11.37 -0.71
C SER A 111 -15.34 12.35 -1.68
N LYS A 112 -14.57 12.94 -2.60
CA LYS A 112 -15.08 13.83 -3.64
C LYS A 112 -14.82 13.22 -5.02
N SER A 113 -15.61 12.21 -5.36
CA SER A 113 -15.53 11.46 -6.60
C SER A 113 -16.95 11.28 -7.15
N ASP A 114 -17.10 11.42 -8.46
CA ASP A 114 -18.28 11.03 -9.23
C ASP A 114 -18.19 9.59 -9.77
N CYS A 115 -17.11 8.87 -9.42
CA CYS A 115 -16.88 7.51 -9.84
C CYS A 115 -17.82 6.52 -9.13
N ASP A 116 -18.02 5.36 -9.76
CA ASP A 116 -18.60 4.18 -9.13
C ASP A 116 -17.58 3.04 -9.00
N HIS A 117 -17.98 1.90 -8.43
CA HIS A 117 -17.06 0.79 -8.19
C HIS A 117 -16.60 0.05 -9.45
N ASN A 118 -17.16 0.35 -10.63
CA ASN A 118 -16.62 -0.12 -11.91
C ASN A 118 -15.34 0.62 -12.30
N GLU A 119 -15.03 1.74 -11.63
CA GLU A 119 -13.84 2.57 -11.85
C GLU A 119 -12.81 2.38 -10.73
N ASP A 120 -12.90 1.28 -9.97
CA ASP A 120 -11.95 1.00 -8.90
C ASP A 120 -10.56 0.65 -9.45
N ALA A 121 -9.56 1.41 -9.02
CA ALA A 121 -8.17 1.27 -9.42
C ALA A 121 -7.49 0.05 -8.78
N GLY A 122 -6.54 -0.51 -9.52
CA GLY A 122 -5.71 -1.64 -9.15
C GLY A 122 -4.25 -1.44 -9.55
N VAL A 123 -3.37 -2.28 -8.99
CA VAL A 123 -1.96 -2.33 -9.38
C VAL A 123 -1.49 -3.76 -9.56
N ARG A 124 -0.46 -3.91 -10.38
CA ARG A 124 0.41 -5.08 -10.37
C ARG A 124 1.86 -4.62 -10.19
N CYS A 125 2.53 -5.12 -9.17
CA CYS A 125 3.94 -4.86 -8.90
C CYS A 125 4.79 -6.07 -9.28
N SER A 126 6.10 -5.86 -9.41
CA SER A 126 7.06 -6.90 -9.78
C SER A 126 7.20 -8.03 -8.76
N GLY A 127 6.83 -7.79 -7.50
CA GLY A 127 6.99 -8.74 -6.40
C GLY A 127 8.45 -9.01 -6.02
N LYS A 128 9.40 -8.26 -6.58
CA LYS A 128 10.84 -8.35 -6.29
C LYS A 128 11.25 -7.11 -5.52
N LEU A 129 11.58 -7.30 -4.24
CA LEU A 129 12.21 -6.25 -3.46
C LEU A 129 13.57 -5.91 -4.09
N LEU A 130 13.86 -4.62 -4.29
CA LEU A 130 15.19 -4.15 -4.71
C LEU A 130 16.32 -4.42 -3.67
N HIS A 131 16.04 -5.25 -2.65
CA HIS A 131 17.00 -5.73 -1.66
C HIS A 131 17.67 -7.07 -2.00
N THR A 132 17.68 -7.52 -3.26
CA THR A 132 18.78 -8.40 -3.70
C THR A 132 20.03 -7.55 -3.90
N VAL A 133 20.76 -7.35 -2.81
CA VAL A 133 22.23 -7.31 -2.89
C VAL A 133 22.61 -8.51 -3.77
N PRO A 134 23.46 -8.35 -4.81
CA PRO A 134 23.93 -9.51 -5.56
C PRO A 134 24.48 -10.50 -4.55
N HIS A 135 24.01 -11.75 -4.59
CA HIS A 135 24.63 -12.81 -3.84
C HIS A 135 26.14 -12.73 -4.08
N LEU A 136 26.89 -12.29 -3.07
CA LEU A 136 28.33 -12.49 -3.04
C LEU A 136 28.50 -14.00 -2.94
N ASN A 137 29.04 -14.56 -4.02
CA ASN A 137 29.54 -15.92 -4.06
C ASN A 137 30.43 -16.16 -2.84
N HIS A 138 30.12 -17.19 -2.04
CA HIS A 138 31.10 -17.87 -1.22
C HIS A 138 30.73 -19.33 -1.01
#